data_AF-K2ETL0-F1
#
_entry.id   AF-K2ETL0-F1
#
_cell.length_a   1.000
_cell.length_b   1.000
_cell.length_c   1.000
_cell.angle_alpha   90.00
_cell.angle_beta   90.00
_cell.angle_gamma   90.00
#
_symmetry.space_group_name_H-M   'P 1'
#
loop_
_entity.id
_entity.type
_entity.pdbx_description
1 polymer ?
#
loop_
_entity_poly.entity_id
_entity_poly.type
_entity_poly.pdbx_seq_one_letter_code
_entity_poly.pdbx_strand_id
1 'polypeptide(L)'
;MKNIFQTPNKYRKFILDSKNLVSSNGEAYSGKSFICLFLTRFCGVGCPFCFFKSPPNKGTPDIRDSFTEEGVDHFIQFANDANVGYLQISGGGEPFLKKRALLKCISEVNADRIMLVTSGIWALDKNSAQAYVENILEAISKREKQARVSIRLSISEGHSFKLGVKPLVNLLQLFETSYRSHPYLTLQLKTFENDKTLWTFLDSLAHYDLKDIGENVSDDLVIEKIIPWKKKITFTSGYSTILGISRVFTPGLRPNLSNPSSLEDTIDVYDRDLEYSERNFPSVIFNSKGQRGLDWLVEYNGNVCTWQNRVQDNPLNVYEDDFEKTRNETFKDPLTLSYIEKGSLYRQNIISEVSPRAVTLMKAVSVRDYAGNCLFEDEKVRLYYTIRVLQDYLKEKRVNELTLKNLPKELRDLIYGTQETLITLYKKAQYSIVDQEINRYPSFKEFRDFLELLKLGHFDVSEKQISQAISYYNQYPECEEKISHLKEIAPEFGQDVEKRLTDRVIQIKPMKTLEASSDSKNQINKKTQITYDLAG
;
A
#
# COMPACT_ATOMS: atom_id res chain seq x y z
N MET A 1 8.17 -32.50 20.40
CA MET A 1 8.53 -31.54 19.33
C MET A 1 8.47 -30.13 19.93
N LYS A 2 9.52 -29.32 19.80
CA LYS A 2 9.50 -27.93 20.27
C LYS A 2 8.49 -27.14 19.43
N ASN A 3 7.56 -26.43 20.07
CA ASN A 3 6.58 -25.64 19.32
C ASN A 3 7.25 -24.39 18.73
N ILE A 4 7.42 -24.37 17.40
CA ILE A 4 8.13 -23.31 16.68
C ILE A 4 7.41 -21.96 16.76
N PHE A 5 6.09 -21.97 16.96
CA PHE A 5 5.26 -20.76 17.08
C PHE A 5 5.43 -20.04 18.42
N GLN A 6 6.24 -20.56 19.35
CA GLN A 6 6.65 -19.81 20.54
C GLN A 6 7.73 -18.76 20.24
N THR A 7 8.43 -18.90 19.11
CA THR A 7 9.44 -17.94 18.63
C THR A 7 9.35 -17.81 17.11
N PRO A 8 8.22 -17.33 16.56
CA PRO A 8 7.94 -17.41 15.14
C PRO A 8 8.97 -16.68 14.28
N ASN A 9 9.37 -15.46 14.66
CA ASN A 9 10.43 -14.69 13.99
C ASN A 9 11.73 -15.46 13.79
N LYS A 10 12.15 -16.23 14.80
CA LYS A 10 13.39 -17.03 14.73
C LYS A 10 13.33 -18.02 13.57
N TYR A 11 12.22 -18.75 13.43
CA TYR A 11 12.08 -19.75 12.38
C TYR A 11 11.82 -19.13 11.01
N ARG A 12 11.08 -18.02 10.99
CA ARG A 12 10.90 -17.23 9.79
C ARG A 12 12.24 -16.74 9.23
N LYS A 13 13.15 -16.27 10.09
CA LYS A 13 14.50 -15.86 9.72
C LYS A 13 15.31 -17.00 9.09
N PHE A 14 15.26 -18.22 9.64
CA PHE A 14 15.95 -19.36 9.01
C PHE A 14 15.49 -19.63 7.57
N ILE A 15 14.20 -19.42 7.28
CA ILE A 15 13.65 -19.55 5.92
C ILE A 15 14.20 -18.45 5.02
N LEU A 16 14.20 -17.19 5.47
CA LEU A 16 14.66 -16.04 4.70
C LEU A 16 16.18 -16.04 4.45
N ASP A 17 16.96 -16.54 5.40
CA ASP A 17 18.42 -16.66 5.28
C ASP A 17 18.82 -17.84 4.35
N SER A 18 17.88 -18.73 4.02
CA SER A 18 18.11 -19.89 3.16
C SER A 18 18.10 -19.52 1.68
N LYS A 19 19.30 -19.50 1.06
CA LYS A 19 19.44 -19.26 -0.38
C LYS A 19 18.86 -20.42 -1.19
N ASN A 20 18.12 -20.09 -2.25
CA ASN A 20 17.57 -21.05 -3.22
C ASN A 20 16.72 -22.15 -2.58
N LEU A 21 15.99 -21.84 -1.50
CA LEU A 21 15.09 -22.81 -0.85
C LEU A 21 13.95 -23.23 -1.78
N VAL A 22 13.40 -22.27 -2.53
CA VAL A 22 12.33 -22.49 -3.51
C VAL A 22 12.82 -22.02 -4.88
N SER A 23 12.58 -22.84 -5.90
CA SER A 23 12.77 -22.45 -7.30
C SER A 23 11.65 -21.50 -7.76
N SER A 24 12.02 -20.40 -8.40
CA SER A 24 11.07 -19.44 -8.98
C SER A 24 11.31 -19.27 -10.48
N ASN A 25 10.26 -18.99 -11.24
CA ASN A 25 10.36 -18.64 -12.66
C ASN A 25 10.14 -17.14 -12.83
N GLY A 26 11.09 -16.33 -12.32
CA GLY A 26 11.00 -14.87 -12.42
C GLY A 26 10.87 -14.37 -13.86
N GLU A 27 11.37 -15.12 -14.84
CA GLU A 27 11.30 -14.77 -16.27
C GLU A 27 9.89 -14.84 -16.84
N ALA A 28 8.96 -15.55 -16.18
CA ALA A 28 7.54 -15.49 -16.51
C ALA A 28 6.92 -14.09 -16.28
N TYR A 29 7.64 -13.21 -15.57
CA TYR A 29 7.20 -11.87 -15.18
C TYR A 29 8.09 -10.76 -15.80
N SER A 30 8.73 -11.03 -16.94
CA SER A 30 9.61 -10.09 -17.66
C SER A 30 8.87 -9.12 -18.60
N GLY A 31 7.54 -9.21 -18.66
CA GLY A 31 6.69 -8.30 -19.42
C GLY A 31 6.75 -6.86 -18.91
N LYS A 32 5.97 -5.98 -19.53
CA LYS A 32 5.93 -4.56 -19.14
C LYS A 32 5.31 -4.41 -17.75
N SER A 33 6.06 -3.79 -16.83
CA SER A 33 5.61 -3.54 -15.46
C SER A 33 4.73 -2.30 -15.36
N PHE A 34 3.94 -2.25 -14.29
CA PHE A 34 3.23 -1.06 -13.82
C PHE A 34 3.89 -0.57 -12.54
N ILE A 35 3.98 0.74 -12.35
CA ILE A 35 4.42 1.33 -11.08
C ILE A 35 3.43 2.39 -10.64
N CYS A 36 2.93 2.27 -9.39
CA CYS A 36 2.28 3.34 -8.67
C CYS A 36 3.29 4.03 -7.74
N LEU A 37 3.61 5.29 -8.01
CA LEU A 37 4.55 6.10 -7.23
C LEU A 37 3.80 7.13 -6.38
N PHE A 38 4.10 7.16 -5.08
CA PHE A 38 3.70 8.23 -4.17
C PHE A 38 4.89 9.13 -3.88
N LEU A 39 4.83 10.41 -4.30
CA LEU A 39 5.94 11.35 -4.07
C LEU A 39 5.95 11.95 -2.66
N THR A 40 4.79 12.02 -2.01
CA THR A 40 4.62 12.65 -0.70
C THR A 40 3.38 12.15 0.00
N ARG A 41 3.37 12.17 1.35
CA ARG A 41 2.15 11.95 2.12
C ARG A 41 1.29 13.20 2.35
N PHE A 42 1.74 14.36 1.89
CA PHE A 42 1.05 15.63 2.18
C PHE A 42 0.03 16.01 1.12
N CYS A 43 -1.13 16.51 1.55
CA CYS A 43 -2.15 17.04 0.67
C CYS A 43 -2.81 18.28 1.29
N GLY A 44 -2.97 19.33 0.48
CA GLY A 44 -3.62 20.57 0.92
C GLY A 44 -5.14 20.51 0.93
N VAL A 45 -5.78 19.47 0.39
CA VAL A 45 -7.24 19.42 0.20
C VAL A 45 -7.98 18.95 1.45
N GLY A 46 -7.55 17.85 2.06
CA GLY A 46 -8.18 17.30 3.27
C GLY A 46 -9.54 16.63 3.03
N CYS A 47 -9.71 15.89 1.93
CA CYS A 47 -10.97 15.24 1.59
C CYS A 47 -11.42 14.26 2.70
N PRO A 48 -12.68 14.30 3.18
CA PRO A 48 -13.16 13.41 4.24
C PRO A 48 -13.02 11.91 3.91
N PHE A 49 -13.24 11.55 2.65
CA PHE A 49 -13.15 10.17 2.15
C PHE A 49 -11.72 9.72 1.82
N CYS A 50 -10.70 10.59 1.94
CA CYS A 50 -9.33 10.24 1.55
C CYS A 50 -8.82 9.07 2.40
N PHE A 51 -8.50 7.96 1.74
CA PHE A 51 -8.00 6.76 2.41
C PHE A 51 -6.65 6.95 3.09
N PHE A 52 -5.80 7.85 2.58
CA PHE A 52 -4.51 8.18 3.18
C PHE A 52 -4.63 9.17 4.35
N LYS A 53 -5.79 9.83 4.53
CA LYS A 53 -5.98 10.92 5.52
C LYS A 53 -4.84 11.95 5.50
N SER A 54 -4.29 12.21 4.31
CA SER A 54 -3.10 13.02 4.06
C SER A 54 -3.19 14.40 4.72
N PRO A 55 -2.28 14.75 5.65
CA PRO A 55 -2.28 16.04 6.28
C PRO A 55 -1.73 17.14 5.36
N PRO A 56 -2.02 18.43 5.62
CA PRO A 56 -1.29 19.51 4.98
C PRO A 56 0.17 19.52 5.44
N ASN A 57 1.09 19.99 4.58
CA ASN A 57 2.47 20.17 4.99
C ASN A 57 2.61 21.37 5.95
N LYS A 58 3.15 21.17 7.14
CA LYS A 58 3.36 22.20 8.17
C LYS A 58 4.84 22.51 8.46
N GLY A 59 5.78 21.89 7.73
CA GLY A 59 7.21 22.08 7.98
C GLY A 59 8.09 21.56 6.85
N THR A 60 9.36 21.32 7.18
CA THR A 60 10.31 20.68 6.26
C THR A 60 10.08 19.17 6.29
N PRO A 61 9.63 18.54 5.20
CA PRO A 61 9.46 17.10 5.12
C PRO A 61 10.79 16.36 5.34
N ASP A 62 10.77 15.26 6.06
CA ASP A 62 11.89 14.31 6.07
C ASP A 62 11.63 13.13 5.10
N ILE A 63 12.59 12.21 5.01
CA ILE A 63 12.51 11.01 4.16
C ILE A 63 11.32 10.09 4.49
N ARG A 64 10.73 10.18 5.69
CA ARG A 64 9.54 9.42 6.07
C ARG A 64 8.26 10.05 5.50
N ASP A 65 8.31 11.32 5.11
CA ASP A 65 7.15 12.09 4.65
C ASP A 65 7.12 12.28 3.12
N SER A 66 8.28 12.27 2.48
CA SER A 66 8.44 12.71 1.12
C SER A 66 9.73 12.18 0.52
N PHE A 67 9.69 11.97 -0.79
CA PHE A 67 10.89 11.80 -1.58
C PHE A 67 11.83 13.00 -1.46
N THR A 68 13.11 12.72 -1.23
CA THR A 68 14.22 13.66 -1.41
C THR A 68 14.67 13.63 -2.88
N GLU A 69 15.58 14.53 -3.27
CA GLU A 69 16.13 14.51 -4.64
C GLU A 69 16.88 13.20 -4.95
N GLU A 70 17.69 12.73 -4.01
CA GLU A 70 18.38 11.43 -4.11
C GLU A 70 17.40 10.28 -4.31
N GLY A 71 16.31 10.26 -3.54
CA GLY A 71 15.28 9.23 -3.68
C GLY A 71 14.63 9.22 -5.05
N VAL A 72 14.41 10.40 -5.65
CA VAL A 72 13.85 10.51 -7.01
C VAL A 72 14.81 9.89 -8.02
N ASP A 73 16.11 10.11 -7.85
CA ASP A 73 17.13 9.60 -8.76
C ASP A 73 17.23 8.08 -8.69
N HIS A 74 17.24 7.52 -7.48
CA HIS A 74 17.19 6.07 -7.29
C HIS A 74 15.87 5.47 -7.81
N PHE A 75 14.74 6.16 -7.62
CA PHE A 75 13.47 5.72 -8.17
C PHE A 75 13.48 5.69 -9.71
N ILE A 76 14.03 6.72 -10.36
CA ILE A 76 14.12 6.78 -11.83
C ILE A 76 14.94 5.60 -12.35
N GLN A 77 16.08 5.31 -11.72
CA GLN A 77 16.89 4.13 -12.05
C GLN A 77 16.09 2.85 -11.89
N PHE A 78 15.46 2.66 -10.72
CA PHE A 78 14.59 1.51 -10.44
C PHE A 78 13.51 1.32 -11.50
N ALA A 79 12.79 2.40 -11.86
CA ALA A 79 11.71 2.35 -12.82
C ALA A 79 12.20 2.02 -14.24
N ASN A 80 13.39 2.48 -14.62
CA ASN A 80 13.98 2.16 -15.92
C ASN A 80 14.40 0.69 -16.00
N ASP A 81 14.99 0.15 -14.94
CA ASP A 81 15.39 -1.26 -14.85
C ASP A 81 14.18 -2.20 -14.76
N ALA A 82 13.06 -1.73 -14.18
CA ALA A 82 11.82 -2.50 -14.04
C ALA A 82 11.02 -2.69 -15.35
N ASN A 83 11.53 -2.23 -16.50
CA ASN A 83 10.88 -2.31 -17.81
C ASN A 83 9.43 -1.78 -17.78
N VAL A 84 9.24 -0.57 -17.24
CA VAL A 84 7.92 -0.01 -17.01
C VAL A 84 7.23 0.33 -18.33
N GLY A 85 5.99 -0.15 -18.49
CA GLY A 85 5.11 0.30 -19.58
C GLY A 85 4.19 1.42 -19.12
N TYR A 86 3.76 1.41 -17.86
CA TYR A 86 2.80 2.37 -17.32
C TYR A 86 3.25 2.83 -15.93
N LEU A 87 3.70 4.08 -15.84
CA LEU A 87 3.92 4.79 -14.59
C LEU A 87 2.67 5.58 -14.19
N GLN A 88 2.17 5.39 -12.98
CA GLN A 88 1.17 6.22 -12.35
C GLN A 88 1.78 6.97 -11.17
N ILE A 89 1.80 8.30 -11.24
CA ILE A 89 2.20 9.16 -10.12
C ILE A 89 0.92 9.63 -9.42
N SER A 90 0.69 9.13 -8.21
CA SER A 90 -0.56 9.31 -7.46
C SER A 90 -0.28 9.26 -5.95
N GLY A 91 -1.35 9.08 -5.17
CA GLY A 91 -1.42 8.61 -3.79
C GLY A 91 -0.46 9.19 -2.75
N GLY A 92 -0.60 8.71 -1.51
CA GLY A 92 0.04 9.25 -0.31
C GLY A 92 -0.43 10.66 0.07
N GLY A 93 -0.62 11.54 -0.92
CA GLY A 93 -0.90 12.96 -0.83
C GLY A 93 -1.14 13.56 -2.22
N GLU A 94 -0.78 14.82 -2.43
CA GLU A 94 -0.90 15.51 -3.73
C GLU A 94 0.47 15.58 -4.43
N PRO A 95 0.70 14.79 -5.50
CA PRO A 95 2.01 14.72 -6.15
C PRO A 95 2.42 16.04 -6.82
N PHE A 96 1.47 16.89 -7.21
CA PHE A 96 1.78 18.20 -7.80
C PHE A 96 2.38 19.20 -6.80
N LEU A 97 2.36 18.90 -5.49
CA LEU A 97 3.14 19.65 -4.49
C LEU A 97 4.66 19.38 -4.61
N LYS A 98 5.05 18.33 -5.36
CA LYS A 98 6.44 17.92 -5.59
C LYS A 98 6.87 18.19 -7.02
N LYS A 99 6.67 19.43 -7.49
CA LYS A 99 6.89 19.88 -8.88
C LYS A 99 8.21 19.39 -9.48
N ARG A 100 9.35 19.64 -8.82
CA ARG A 100 10.67 19.22 -9.32
C ARG A 100 10.76 17.71 -9.54
N ALA A 101 10.36 16.93 -8.53
CA ALA A 101 10.36 15.47 -8.60
C ALA A 101 9.41 14.94 -9.69
N LEU A 102 8.21 15.50 -9.77
CA LEU A 102 7.19 15.16 -10.78
C LEU A 102 7.73 15.38 -12.20
N LEU A 103 8.26 16.57 -12.47
CA LEU A 103 8.80 16.92 -13.79
C LEU A 103 10.01 16.06 -14.16
N LYS A 104 10.90 15.78 -13.20
CA LYS A 104 12.05 14.89 -13.41
C LYS A 104 11.62 13.47 -13.79
N CYS A 105 10.61 12.92 -13.09
CA CYS A 105 10.03 11.62 -13.44
C CYS A 105 9.42 11.62 -14.86
N ILE A 106 8.74 12.72 -15.22
CA ILE A 106 8.17 12.89 -16.57
C ILE A 106 9.26 12.95 -17.64
N SER A 107 10.43 13.52 -17.38
CA SER A 107 11.49 13.57 -18.40
C SER A 107 12.32 12.29 -18.49
N GLU A 108 12.56 11.61 -17.36
CA GLU A 108 13.64 10.59 -17.28
C GLU A 108 13.16 9.14 -17.15
N VAL A 109 11.89 8.88 -16.79
CA VAL A 109 11.39 7.49 -16.71
C VAL A 109 10.97 6.98 -18.09
N ASN A 110 11.52 5.84 -18.51
CA ASN A 110 11.35 5.19 -19.82
C ASN A 110 10.03 4.39 -19.96
N ALA A 111 8.92 4.97 -19.48
CA ALA A 111 7.58 4.40 -19.63
C ALA A 111 6.97 4.66 -21.03
N ASP A 112 6.01 3.83 -21.44
CA ASP A 112 5.18 4.06 -22.64
C ASP A 112 4.03 5.04 -22.33
N ARG A 113 3.57 5.04 -21.07
CA ARG A 113 2.55 5.92 -20.54
C ARG A 113 2.88 6.43 -19.15
N ILE A 114 2.55 7.70 -18.90
CA ILE A 114 2.62 8.34 -17.59
C ILE A 114 1.24 8.92 -17.24
N MET A 115 0.69 8.53 -16.09
CA MET A 115 -0.56 9.07 -15.54
C MET A 115 -0.26 9.92 -14.31
N LEU A 116 -0.66 11.18 -14.34
CA LEU A 116 -0.51 12.14 -13.25
C LEU A 116 -1.87 12.33 -12.59
N VAL A 117 -2.09 11.69 -11.44
CA VAL A 117 -3.37 11.77 -10.71
C VAL A 117 -3.33 12.94 -9.75
N THR A 118 -4.34 13.81 -9.79
CA THR A 118 -4.36 15.04 -8.99
C THR A 118 -5.76 15.44 -8.53
N SER A 119 -5.81 16.18 -7.42
CA SER A 119 -7.01 16.94 -7.01
C SER A 119 -7.20 18.23 -7.83
N GLY A 120 -6.16 18.69 -8.52
CA GLY A 120 -6.18 19.94 -9.27
C GLY A 120 -6.04 21.19 -8.40
N ILE A 121 -5.63 21.09 -7.12
CA ILE A 121 -5.45 22.26 -6.24
C ILE A 121 -4.51 23.34 -6.84
N TRP A 122 -3.52 22.93 -7.64
CA TRP A 122 -2.60 23.82 -8.37
C TRP A 122 -3.26 24.55 -9.55
N ALA A 123 -4.44 24.12 -9.97
CA ALA A 123 -5.21 24.66 -11.08
C ALA A 123 -6.42 25.49 -10.63
N LEU A 124 -6.44 25.97 -9.37
CA LEU A 124 -7.46 26.91 -8.89
C LEU A 124 -7.43 28.25 -9.62
N ASP A 125 -6.25 28.64 -10.09
CA ASP A 125 -6.01 29.82 -10.91
C ASP A 125 -5.64 29.41 -12.35
N LYS A 126 -6.16 30.14 -13.34
CA LYS A 126 -5.99 29.80 -14.75
C LYS A 126 -4.54 29.99 -15.21
N ASN A 127 -3.88 31.06 -14.80
CA ASN A 127 -2.49 31.34 -15.20
C ASN A 127 -1.53 30.33 -14.57
N SER A 128 -1.76 29.98 -13.30
CA SER A 128 -1.02 28.94 -12.59
C SER A 128 -1.20 27.57 -13.24
N ALA A 129 -2.43 27.23 -13.66
CA ALA A 129 -2.71 25.99 -14.38
C ALA A 129 -1.94 25.94 -15.71
N GLN A 130 -2.01 27.01 -16.50
CA GLN A 130 -1.29 27.11 -17.77
C GLN A 130 0.22 26.96 -17.59
N ALA A 131 0.81 27.73 -16.67
CA ALA A 131 2.24 27.66 -16.39
C ALA A 131 2.66 26.24 -15.98
N TYR A 132 1.90 25.55 -15.15
CA TYR A 132 2.24 24.17 -14.75
C TYR A 132 2.17 23.21 -15.94
N VAL A 133 1.15 23.31 -16.79
CA VAL A 133 1.03 22.48 -17.98
C VAL A 133 2.17 22.74 -18.97
N GLU A 134 2.62 23.99 -19.13
CA GLU A 134 3.79 24.33 -19.94
C GLU A 134 5.07 23.67 -19.40
N ASN A 135 5.26 23.64 -18.07
CA ASN A 135 6.37 22.91 -17.45
C ASN A 135 6.29 21.39 -17.73
N ILE A 136 5.08 20.81 -17.74
CA ILE A 136 4.89 19.40 -18.11
C ILE A 136 5.27 19.17 -19.58
N LEU A 137 4.89 20.06 -20.48
CA LEU A 137 5.26 19.98 -21.89
C LEU A 137 6.77 20.09 -22.11
N GLU A 138 7.44 20.97 -21.36
CA GLU A 138 8.91 21.05 -21.36
C GLU A 138 9.55 19.76 -20.85
N ALA A 139 8.98 19.12 -19.82
CA ALA A 139 9.48 17.83 -19.36
C ALA A 139 9.24 16.72 -20.41
N ILE A 140 8.09 16.74 -21.10
CA ILE A 140 7.78 15.79 -22.19
C ILE A 140 8.77 15.95 -23.36
N SER A 141 9.13 17.18 -23.73
CA SER A 141 10.03 17.43 -24.86
C SER A 141 11.47 16.97 -24.62
N LYS A 142 11.87 16.84 -23.34
CA LYS A 142 13.19 16.33 -22.92
C LYS A 142 13.29 14.80 -22.94
N ARG A 143 12.17 14.08 -23.14
CA ARG A 143 12.17 12.62 -23.09
C ARG A 143 12.90 12.03 -24.29
N GLU A 144 13.80 11.08 -24.01
CA GLU A 144 14.40 10.23 -25.04
C GLU A 144 13.35 9.30 -25.66
N LYS A 145 12.51 8.70 -24.81
CA LYS A 145 11.43 7.81 -25.22
C LYS A 145 10.08 8.52 -25.12
N GLN A 146 9.44 8.71 -26.28
CA GLN A 146 8.10 9.30 -26.34
C GLN A 146 7.10 8.51 -25.50
N ALA A 147 6.25 9.22 -24.76
CA ALA A 147 5.22 8.63 -23.92
C ALA A 147 3.95 9.46 -23.98
N ARG A 148 2.81 8.80 -23.83
CA ARG A 148 1.55 9.50 -23.56
C ARG A 148 1.53 9.92 -22.09
N VAL A 149 1.48 11.23 -21.84
CA VAL A 149 1.28 11.81 -20.51
C VAL A 149 -0.17 12.24 -20.36
N SER A 150 -0.83 11.74 -19.32
CA SER A 150 -2.22 12.07 -19.01
C SER A 150 -2.32 12.71 -17.65
N ILE A 151 -2.95 13.89 -17.56
CA ILE A 151 -3.40 14.44 -16.27
C ILE A 151 -4.78 13.85 -15.99
N ARG A 152 -4.95 13.16 -14.86
CA ARG A 152 -6.23 12.64 -14.39
C ARG A 152 -6.72 13.44 -13.20
N LEU A 153 -7.71 14.29 -13.45
CA LEU A 153 -8.35 15.11 -12.43
C LEU A 153 -9.39 14.28 -11.67
N SER A 154 -9.24 14.20 -10.35
CA SER A 154 -10.23 13.58 -9.47
C SER A 154 -11.31 14.59 -9.08
N ILE A 155 -12.57 14.22 -9.29
CA ILE A 155 -13.74 15.07 -9.10
C ILE A 155 -14.73 14.32 -8.22
N SER A 156 -14.99 14.88 -7.04
CA SER A 156 -15.96 14.35 -6.11
C SER A 156 -16.39 15.42 -5.12
N GLU A 157 -17.46 15.13 -4.37
CA GLU A 157 -18.02 16.06 -3.40
C GLU A 157 -16.96 16.48 -2.37
N GLY A 158 -16.21 15.52 -1.83
CA GLY A 158 -15.17 15.85 -0.84
C GLY A 158 -13.96 16.60 -1.40
N HIS A 159 -13.70 16.60 -2.72
CA HIS A 159 -12.75 17.53 -3.33
C HIS A 159 -13.38 18.92 -3.47
N SER A 160 -14.60 18.97 -4.00
CA SER A 160 -15.31 20.20 -4.31
C SER A 160 -15.74 20.98 -3.07
N PHE A 161 -15.86 20.34 -1.91
CA PHE A 161 -16.07 21.00 -0.62
C PHE A 161 -15.05 22.13 -0.38
N LYS A 162 -13.78 21.90 -0.75
CA LYS A 162 -12.71 22.90 -0.59
C LYS A 162 -12.34 23.62 -1.89
N LEU A 163 -12.36 22.90 -3.02
CA LEU A 163 -11.86 23.42 -4.30
C LEU A 163 -12.96 24.02 -5.18
N GLY A 164 -14.23 23.77 -4.86
CA GLY A 164 -15.34 23.95 -5.80
C GLY A 164 -15.15 23.12 -7.06
N VAL A 165 -15.64 23.63 -8.19
CA VAL A 165 -15.40 23.07 -9.53
C VAL A 165 -14.34 23.85 -10.32
N LYS A 166 -13.64 24.81 -9.70
CA LYS A 166 -12.68 25.68 -10.40
C LYS A 166 -11.55 24.91 -11.11
N PRO A 167 -10.91 23.90 -10.50
CA PRO A 167 -9.88 23.12 -11.20
C PRO A 167 -10.43 22.42 -12.45
N LEU A 168 -11.65 21.90 -12.37
CA LEU A 168 -12.33 21.26 -13.51
C LEU A 168 -12.55 22.25 -14.65
N VAL A 169 -13.12 23.42 -14.35
CA VAL A 169 -13.37 24.48 -15.34
C VAL A 169 -12.06 24.93 -16.00
N ASN A 170 -11.05 25.28 -15.20
CA ASN A 170 -9.79 25.80 -15.70
C ASN A 170 -9.06 24.80 -16.58
N LEU A 171 -9.00 23.52 -16.17
CA LEU A 171 -8.32 22.49 -16.93
C LEU A 171 -9.10 22.10 -18.20
N LEU A 172 -10.43 22.01 -18.16
CA LEU A 172 -11.21 21.75 -19.37
C LEU A 172 -11.02 22.86 -20.40
N GLN A 173 -11.17 24.13 -19.99
CA GLN A 173 -10.98 25.27 -20.88
C GLN A 173 -9.56 25.31 -21.47
N LEU A 174 -8.54 25.10 -20.63
CA LEU A 174 -7.15 25.11 -21.07
C LEU A 174 -6.86 24.00 -22.09
N PHE A 175 -7.33 22.78 -21.82
CA PHE A 175 -7.13 21.67 -22.76
C PHE A 175 -7.93 21.84 -24.04
N GLU A 176 -9.18 22.30 -23.96
CA GLU A 176 -10.03 22.55 -25.10
C GLU A 176 -9.46 23.61 -26.06
N THR A 177 -8.89 24.68 -25.50
CA THR A 177 -8.36 25.82 -26.27
C THR A 177 -6.94 25.61 -26.78
N SER A 178 -6.06 25.05 -25.96
CA SER A 178 -4.62 25.01 -26.26
C SER A 178 -4.08 23.60 -26.55
N TYR A 179 -4.72 22.54 -26.06
CA TYR A 179 -4.11 21.19 -26.05
C TYR A 179 -4.99 20.07 -26.61
N ARG A 180 -6.14 20.40 -27.22
CA ARG A 180 -7.14 19.43 -27.68
C ARG A 180 -6.58 18.39 -28.64
N SER A 181 -5.62 18.79 -29.47
CA SER A 181 -5.00 17.94 -30.49
C SER A 181 -3.55 17.58 -30.16
N HIS A 182 -3.10 17.79 -28.91
CA HIS A 182 -1.72 17.50 -28.56
C HIS A 182 -1.46 15.98 -28.59
N PRO A 183 -0.44 15.50 -29.34
CA PRO A 183 -0.26 14.07 -29.58
C PRO A 183 0.16 13.28 -28.33
N TYR A 184 0.80 13.94 -27.37
CA TYR A 184 1.41 13.29 -26.19
C TYR A 184 0.82 13.73 -24.86
N LEU A 185 -0.08 14.72 -24.83
CA LEU A 185 -0.61 15.28 -23.60
C LEU A 185 -2.13 15.23 -23.64
N THR A 186 -2.74 14.63 -22.62
CA THR A 186 -4.19 14.48 -22.54
C THR A 186 -4.71 14.82 -21.15
N LEU A 187 -5.96 15.27 -21.07
CA LEU A 187 -6.70 15.34 -19.81
C LEU A 187 -7.66 14.16 -19.73
N GLN A 188 -7.78 13.58 -18.54
CA GLN A 188 -8.80 12.60 -18.16
C GLN A 188 -9.52 13.09 -16.90
N LEU A 189 -10.78 12.71 -16.78
CA LEU A 189 -11.58 12.95 -15.59
C LEU A 189 -11.79 11.64 -14.83
N LYS A 190 -11.83 11.71 -13.51
CA LYS A 190 -12.17 10.59 -12.64
C LYS A 190 -13.24 11.05 -11.64
N THR A 191 -14.29 10.25 -11.48
CA THR A 191 -15.26 10.41 -10.41
C THR A 191 -15.57 9.07 -9.74
N PHE A 192 -16.47 9.07 -8.77
CA PHE A 192 -16.88 7.86 -8.06
C PHE A 192 -18.33 7.51 -8.37
N GLU A 193 -18.65 6.23 -8.25
CA GLU A 193 -20.02 5.74 -8.30
C GLU A 193 -20.90 6.52 -7.30
N ASN A 194 -22.09 6.93 -7.75
CA ASN A 194 -23.06 7.74 -6.99
C ASN A 194 -22.62 9.17 -6.61
N ASP A 195 -21.42 9.63 -6.98
CA ASP A 195 -21.04 11.03 -6.79
C ASP A 195 -21.71 11.93 -7.84
N LYS A 196 -22.37 13.00 -7.39
CA LYS A 196 -23.16 13.90 -8.26
C LYS A 196 -22.37 15.10 -8.78
N THR A 197 -21.17 15.36 -8.27
CA THR A 197 -20.42 16.60 -8.47
C THR A 197 -20.13 16.87 -9.94
N LEU A 198 -19.63 15.85 -10.66
CA LEU A 198 -19.36 15.98 -12.09
C LEU A 198 -20.65 16.17 -12.89
N TRP A 199 -21.70 15.42 -12.56
CA TRP A 199 -22.98 15.48 -13.27
C TRP A 199 -23.63 16.87 -13.10
N THR A 200 -23.65 17.42 -11.90
CA THR A 200 -24.13 18.79 -11.64
C THR A 200 -23.35 19.84 -12.46
N PHE A 201 -22.03 19.68 -12.61
CA PHE A 201 -21.26 20.54 -13.49
C PHE A 201 -21.65 20.36 -14.97
N LEU A 202 -21.74 19.12 -15.46
CA LEU A 202 -22.08 18.85 -16.84
C LEU A 202 -23.49 19.34 -17.21
N ASP A 203 -24.46 19.18 -16.32
CA ASP A 203 -25.84 19.65 -16.49
C ASP A 203 -25.96 21.18 -16.54
N SER A 204 -24.94 21.89 -16.04
CA SER A 204 -24.85 23.36 -16.17
C SER A 204 -24.34 23.82 -17.54
N LEU A 205 -23.82 22.90 -18.37
CA LEU A 205 -23.34 23.20 -19.71
C LEU A 205 -24.49 23.19 -20.72
N ALA A 206 -24.37 24.02 -21.76
CA ALA A 206 -25.40 24.14 -22.79
C ALA A 206 -25.69 22.79 -23.48
N HIS A 207 -24.64 22.06 -23.89
CA HIS A 207 -24.73 20.71 -24.44
C HIS A 207 -23.42 19.93 -24.21
N TYR A 208 -23.53 18.62 -24.01
CA TYR A 208 -22.44 17.64 -24.05
C TYR A 208 -23.00 16.29 -24.54
N ASP A 209 -22.15 15.47 -25.14
CA ASP A 209 -22.47 14.08 -25.49
C ASP A 209 -21.68 13.12 -24.59
N LEU A 210 -22.34 12.04 -24.18
CA LEU A 210 -21.79 11.02 -23.31
C LEU A 210 -21.92 9.66 -24.00
N LYS A 211 -20.77 9.07 -24.35
CA LYS A 211 -20.69 7.74 -24.94
C LYS A 211 -20.17 6.73 -23.92
N ASP A 212 -20.92 5.65 -23.72
CA ASP A 212 -20.45 4.50 -22.97
C ASP A 212 -19.38 3.75 -23.74
N ILE A 213 -18.22 3.54 -23.09
CA ILE A 213 -17.14 2.72 -23.65
C ILE A 213 -17.29 1.28 -23.15
N GLY A 214 -17.61 1.10 -21.87
CA GLY A 214 -17.86 -0.21 -21.28
C GLY A 214 -17.54 -0.29 -19.80
N GLU A 215 -17.80 -1.46 -19.23
CA GLU A 215 -17.52 -1.82 -17.85
C GLU A 215 -16.28 -2.70 -17.76
N ASN A 216 -15.50 -2.54 -16.69
CA ASN A 216 -14.26 -3.27 -16.41
C ASN A 216 -13.33 -3.32 -17.63
N VAL A 217 -13.17 -2.19 -18.32
CA VAL A 217 -12.34 -2.07 -19.51
C VAL A 217 -10.97 -1.50 -19.17
N SER A 218 -9.95 -1.89 -19.93
CA SER A 218 -8.62 -1.35 -19.72
C SER A 218 -8.51 0.15 -20.01
N ASP A 219 -7.72 0.83 -19.19
CA ASP A 219 -7.27 2.19 -19.39
C ASP A 219 -6.24 2.29 -20.51
N ASP A 220 -5.45 1.24 -20.76
CA ASP A 220 -4.33 1.25 -21.71
C ASP A 220 -4.46 0.17 -22.79
N LEU A 221 -3.63 0.25 -23.84
CA LEU A 221 -3.60 -0.70 -24.96
C LEU A 221 -2.53 -1.78 -24.79
N VAL A 222 -1.47 -1.50 -24.02
CA VAL A 222 -0.36 -2.42 -23.78
C VAL A 222 -0.51 -3.12 -22.43
N ILE A 223 -0.89 -2.36 -21.41
CA ILE A 223 -1.03 -2.84 -20.03
C ILE A 223 -2.51 -2.89 -19.64
N GLU A 224 -2.97 -4.03 -19.14
CA GLU A 224 -4.37 -4.23 -18.75
C GLU A 224 -4.66 -3.64 -17.36
N LYS A 225 -4.70 -2.31 -17.24
CA LYS A 225 -5.18 -1.65 -16.00
C LYS A 225 -6.67 -1.35 -16.08
N ILE A 226 -7.48 -2.05 -15.30
CA ILE A 226 -8.95 -2.02 -15.41
C ILE A 226 -9.54 -0.76 -14.77
N ILE A 227 -10.50 -0.13 -15.47
CA ILE A 227 -11.38 0.92 -14.95
C ILE A 227 -12.78 0.32 -14.80
N PRO A 228 -13.43 0.43 -13.61
CA PRO A 228 -14.74 -0.17 -13.37
C PRO A 228 -15.82 0.29 -14.38
N TRP A 229 -15.93 1.59 -14.63
CA TRP A 229 -16.73 2.08 -15.75
C TRP A 229 -16.01 3.19 -16.49
N LYS A 230 -16.04 3.11 -17.82
CA LYS A 230 -15.36 4.07 -18.70
C LYS A 230 -16.37 4.69 -19.67
N LYS A 231 -16.37 6.02 -19.71
CA LYS A 231 -17.19 6.81 -20.63
C LYS A 231 -16.30 7.80 -21.40
N LYS A 232 -16.81 8.31 -22.52
CA LYS A 232 -16.21 9.41 -23.27
C LYS A 232 -17.18 10.59 -23.22
N ILE A 233 -16.69 11.74 -22.76
CA ILE A 233 -17.43 13.00 -22.81
C ILE A 233 -16.97 13.74 -24.05
N THR A 234 -17.90 14.28 -24.84
CA THR A 234 -17.62 15.17 -25.97
C THR A 234 -18.36 16.49 -25.77
N PHE A 235 -17.63 17.60 -25.78
CA PHE A 235 -18.17 18.95 -25.59
C PHE A 235 -18.60 19.57 -26.93
N THR A 236 -19.34 20.67 -26.89
CA THR A 236 -19.85 21.39 -28.09
C THR A 236 -18.76 21.87 -29.05
N SER A 237 -17.58 22.21 -28.54
CA SER A 237 -16.43 22.49 -29.40
C SER A 237 -15.95 21.27 -30.21
N GLY A 238 -16.39 20.07 -29.80
CA GLY A 238 -15.92 18.78 -30.27
C GLY A 238 -14.69 18.27 -29.52
N TYR A 239 -14.22 18.96 -28.48
CA TYR A 239 -13.20 18.41 -27.59
C TYR A 239 -13.76 17.17 -26.88
N SER A 240 -12.94 16.13 -26.69
CA SER A 240 -13.36 14.95 -25.95
C SER A 240 -12.35 14.54 -24.90
N THR A 241 -12.84 14.01 -23.79
CA THR A 241 -12.01 13.44 -22.72
C THR A 241 -12.59 12.11 -22.23
N ILE A 242 -11.74 11.29 -21.61
CA ILE A 242 -12.14 10.03 -20.98
C ILE A 242 -12.58 10.32 -19.56
N LEU A 243 -13.72 9.76 -19.18
CA LEU A 243 -14.22 9.70 -17.81
C LEU A 243 -14.06 8.28 -17.28
N GLY A 244 -13.31 8.12 -16.20
CA GLY A 244 -13.32 6.91 -15.37
C GLY A 244 -14.21 7.08 -14.15
N ILE A 245 -15.08 6.11 -13.88
CA ILE A 245 -15.89 6.04 -12.67
C ILE A 245 -15.38 4.88 -11.83
N SER A 246 -15.03 5.15 -10.58
CA SER A 246 -14.48 4.15 -9.64
C SER A 246 -15.51 3.74 -8.59
N ARG A 247 -15.38 2.51 -8.09
CA ARG A 247 -16.09 2.06 -6.89
C ARG A 247 -15.73 2.92 -5.69
N VAL A 248 -16.67 3.07 -4.76
CA VAL A 248 -16.47 3.82 -3.51
C VAL A 248 -16.02 2.85 -2.42
N PHE A 249 -14.80 3.03 -1.94
CA PHE A 249 -14.28 2.33 -0.77
C PHE A 249 -14.56 3.14 0.50
N THR A 250 -14.69 2.45 1.62
CA THR A 250 -14.89 2.99 2.98
C THR A 250 -13.65 2.74 3.85
N PRO A 251 -12.51 3.36 3.52
CA PRO A 251 -11.23 3.11 4.16
C PRO A 251 -11.21 3.56 5.62
N GLY A 252 -10.60 2.75 6.49
CA GLY A 252 -10.32 3.14 7.87
C GLY A 252 -9.33 2.19 8.53
N LEU A 253 -8.38 2.72 9.31
CA LEU A 253 -7.42 1.89 10.05
C LEU A 253 -7.99 1.29 11.34
N ARG A 254 -9.25 1.61 11.68
CA ARG A 254 -9.93 1.24 12.91
C ARG A 254 -11.34 0.67 12.70
N PRO A 255 -11.56 -0.27 11.74
CA PRO A 255 -12.85 -0.90 11.62
C PRO A 255 -13.19 -1.65 12.90
N ASN A 256 -14.45 -1.63 13.33
CA ASN A 256 -14.88 -2.36 14.52
C ASN A 256 -15.30 -3.79 14.13
N LEU A 257 -14.40 -4.75 14.27
CA LEU A 257 -14.65 -6.16 13.93
C LEU A 257 -15.61 -6.84 14.92
N SER A 258 -15.90 -6.20 16.07
CA SER A 258 -16.94 -6.68 16.99
C SER A 258 -18.36 -6.40 16.50
N ASN A 259 -18.53 -5.68 15.38
CA ASN A 259 -19.82 -5.43 14.74
C ASN A 259 -19.79 -5.82 13.24
N PRO A 260 -19.80 -7.13 12.90
CA PRO A 260 -19.58 -7.61 11.53
C PRO A 260 -20.57 -7.05 10.49
N SER A 261 -21.84 -6.84 10.86
CA SER A 261 -22.86 -6.32 9.94
C SER A 261 -22.53 -4.91 9.44
N SER A 262 -21.77 -4.13 10.20
CA SER A 262 -21.32 -2.79 9.76
C SER A 262 -20.22 -2.83 8.69
N LEU A 263 -19.68 -4.01 8.39
CA LEU A 263 -18.53 -4.19 7.50
C LEU A 263 -18.91 -4.88 6.17
N GLU A 264 -20.14 -5.38 6.02
CA GLU A 264 -20.58 -6.18 4.87
C GLU A 264 -20.36 -5.45 3.54
N ASP A 265 -20.86 -4.22 3.41
CA ASP A 265 -20.67 -3.40 2.20
C ASP A 265 -19.21 -3.12 1.89
N THR A 266 -18.41 -2.88 2.95
CA THR A 266 -16.97 -2.60 2.82
C THR A 266 -16.23 -3.82 2.26
N ILE A 267 -16.59 -5.00 2.76
CA ILE A 267 -16.02 -6.29 2.34
C ILE A 267 -16.46 -6.64 0.91
N ASP A 268 -17.75 -6.46 0.57
CA ASP A 268 -18.27 -6.71 -0.77
C ASP A 268 -17.56 -5.87 -1.83
N VAL A 269 -17.41 -4.56 -1.58
CA VAL A 269 -16.68 -3.68 -2.50
C VAL A 269 -15.23 -4.13 -2.67
N TYR A 270 -14.57 -4.54 -1.59
CA TYR A 270 -13.19 -5.04 -1.65
C TYR A 270 -13.09 -6.30 -2.52
N ASP A 271 -13.97 -7.28 -2.30
CA ASP A 271 -13.94 -8.56 -3.02
C ASP A 271 -14.29 -8.40 -4.50
N ARG A 272 -15.33 -7.61 -4.81
CA ARG A 272 -15.70 -7.29 -6.20
C ARG A 272 -14.56 -6.60 -6.92
N ASP A 273 -13.89 -5.65 -6.29
CA ASP A 273 -12.79 -4.95 -6.95
C ASP A 273 -11.59 -5.89 -7.20
N LEU A 274 -11.25 -6.73 -6.23
CA LEU A 274 -10.17 -7.71 -6.37
C LEU A 274 -10.45 -8.70 -7.51
N GLU A 275 -11.68 -9.16 -7.65
CA GLU A 275 -12.12 -10.04 -8.72
C GLU A 275 -12.13 -9.34 -10.08
N TYR A 276 -12.88 -8.24 -10.21
CA TYR A 276 -13.15 -7.62 -11.51
C TYR A 276 -12.03 -6.71 -12.00
N SER A 277 -11.32 -6.02 -11.11
CA SER A 277 -10.25 -5.09 -11.50
C SER A 277 -8.89 -5.77 -11.59
N GLU A 278 -8.63 -6.77 -10.76
CA GLU A 278 -7.29 -7.35 -10.58
C GLU A 278 -7.22 -8.86 -10.86
N ARG A 279 -8.36 -9.50 -11.21
CA ARG A 279 -8.47 -10.94 -11.49
C ARG A 279 -7.94 -11.81 -10.33
N ASN A 280 -7.97 -11.30 -9.11
CA ASN A 280 -7.35 -11.89 -7.92
C ASN A 280 -5.81 -11.97 -7.95
N PHE A 281 -5.11 -11.27 -8.85
CA PHE A 281 -3.63 -11.24 -8.93
C PHE A 281 -3.06 -9.81 -8.86
N PRO A 282 -3.24 -9.07 -7.75
CA PRO A 282 -2.88 -7.66 -7.69
C PRO A 282 -1.37 -7.37 -7.81
N SER A 283 -0.48 -8.32 -7.53
CA SER A 283 0.97 -8.13 -7.73
C SER A 283 1.43 -8.31 -9.17
N VAL A 284 0.54 -8.69 -10.07
CA VAL A 284 0.84 -9.02 -11.46
C VAL A 284 0.06 -8.07 -12.36
N ILE A 285 0.72 -7.54 -13.37
CA ILE A 285 0.06 -6.79 -14.41
C ILE A 285 0.04 -7.59 -15.72
N PHE A 286 -1.13 -7.73 -16.32
CA PHE A 286 -1.29 -8.45 -17.58
C PHE A 286 -1.01 -7.50 -18.76
N ASN A 287 -0.25 -7.97 -19.74
CA ASN A 287 -0.04 -7.25 -20.99
C ASN A 287 -0.96 -7.79 -22.08
N SER A 288 -1.36 -6.94 -23.02
CA SER A 288 -2.33 -7.28 -24.08
C SER A 288 -1.88 -8.40 -25.03
N LYS A 289 -0.59 -8.73 -25.04
CA LYS A 289 -0.01 -9.86 -25.79
C LYS A 289 0.12 -11.15 -24.97
N GLY A 290 -0.48 -11.21 -23.77
CA GLY A 290 -0.44 -12.37 -22.88
C GLY A 290 0.82 -12.47 -21.99
N GLN A 291 1.78 -11.55 -22.14
CA GLN A 291 2.92 -11.44 -21.22
C GLN A 291 2.45 -10.91 -19.85
N ARG A 292 3.25 -11.18 -18.81
CA ARG A 292 3.01 -10.71 -17.45
C ARG A 292 4.17 -9.84 -17.01
N GLY A 293 3.88 -8.68 -16.47
CA GLY A 293 4.81 -7.86 -15.71
C GLY A 293 4.45 -7.86 -14.23
N LEU A 294 5.17 -7.06 -13.44
CA LEU A 294 4.88 -6.85 -12.04
C LEU A 294 4.17 -5.51 -11.82
N ASP A 295 3.24 -5.48 -10.87
CA ASP A 295 2.61 -4.26 -10.37
C ASP A 295 3.37 -3.82 -9.11
N TRP A 296 4.16 -2.75 -9.21
CA TRP A 296 4.96 -2.21 -8.12
C TRP A 296 4.27 -1.03 -7.45
N LEU A 297 4.35 -1.00 -6.13
CA LEU A 297 4.03 0.16 -5.30
C LEU A 297 5.34 0.73 -4.74
N VAL A 298 5.58 2.02 -5.00
CA VAL A 298 6.67 2.80 -4.40
C VAL A 298 6.07 3.94 -3.60
N GLU A 299 6.24 3.90 -2.29
CA GLU A 299 5.62 4.87 -1.38
C GLU A 299 6.53 6.07 -1.11
N TYR A 300 5.95 7.14 -0.56
CA TYR A 300 6.60 8.43 -0.29
C TYR A 300 7.83 8.36 0.62
N ASN A 301 8.04 7.25 1.33
CA ASN A 301 9.19 7.00 2.18
C ASN A 301 10.25 6.09 1.52
N GLY A 302 10.10 5.82 0.22
CA GLY A 302 10.98 4.97 -0.57
C GLY A 302 10.69 3.47 -0.46
N ASN A 303 9.80 3.03 0.43
CA ASN A 303 9.48 1.61 0.52
C ASN A 303 8.91 1.10 -0.80
N VAL A 304 9.36 -0.08 -1.23
CA VAL A 304 8.96 -0.71 -2.48
C VAL A 304 8.53 -2.15 -2.27
N CYS A 305 7.44 -2.54 -2.91
CA CYS A 305 6.98 -3.93 -2.97
C CYS A 305 6.09 -4.13 -4.20
N THR A 306 5.83 -5.39 -4.57
CA THR A 306 4.70 -5.65 -5.47
C THR A 306 3.38 -5.35 -4.75
N TRP A 307 2.38 -4.85 -5.48
CA TRP A 307 1.17 -4.30 -4.88
C TRP A 307 0.42 -5.34 -4.05
N GLN A 308 -0.03 -4.92 -2.86
CA GLN A 308 -0.63 -5.75 -1.80
C GLN A 308 0.27 -6.86 -1.21
N ASN A 309 1.57 -6.90 -1.53
CA ASN A 309 2.47 -8.00 -1.16
C ASN A 309 3.56 -7.61 -0.17
N ARG A 310 3.36 -6.55 0.60
CA ARG A 310 4.32 -6.15 1.62
C ARG A 310 4.30 -7.10 2.81
N VAL A 311 5.50 -7.37 3.34
CA VAL A 311 5.73 -8.03 4.63
C VAL A 311 6.79 -7.29 5.44
N GLN A 312 6.70 -7.39 6.77
CA GLN A 312 7.56 -6.67 7.71
C GLN A 312 8.94 -7.32 7.91
N ASP A 313 9.12 -8.58 7.49
CA ASP A 313 10.35 -9.34 7.78
C ASP A 313 11.55 -8.91 6.90
N ASN A 314 11.28 -8.37 5.71
CA ASN A 314 12.31 -7.96 4.75
C ASN A 314 11.86 -6.70 3.98
N PRO A 315 11.75 -5.54 4.65
CA PRO A 315 11.34 -4.32 3.99
C PRO A 315 12.40 -3.89 2.96
N LEU A 316 11.94 -3.63 1.74
CA LEU A 316 12.76 -3.15 0.62
C LEU A 316 12.52 -1.67 0.41
N ASN A 317 13.55 -0.94 0.03
CA ASN A 317 13.50 0.51 -0.07
C ASN A 317 14.41 1.04 -1.18
N VAL A 318 13.88 1.85 -2.09
CA VAL A 318 14.62 2.36 -3.27
C VAL A 318 15.84 3.21 -2.91
N TYR A 319 15.93 3.73 -1.68
CA TYR A 319 17.13 4.44 -1.23
C TYR A 319 18.33 3.51 -1.00
N GLU A 320 18.10 2.22 -0.76
CA GLU A 320 19.16 1.25 -0.42
C GLU A 320 19.18 0.00 -1.32
N ASP A 321 18.09 -0.26 -2.04
CA ASP A 321 17.89 -1.47 -2.82
C ASP A 321 17.55 -1.11 -4.27
N ASP A 322 18.40 -1.54 -5.21
CA ASP A 322 18.14 -1.43 -6.63
C ASP A 322 17.03 -2.40 -7.09
N PHE A 323 16.68 -2.32 -8.38
CA PHE A 323 15.65 -3.19 -8.95
C PHE A 323 16.00 -4.67 -8.88
N GLU A 324 17.25 -5.04 -9.19
CA GLU A 324 17.66 -6.45 -9.21
C GLU A 324 17.56 -7.08 -7.83
N LYS A 325 18.08 -6.39 -6.80
CA LYS A 325 17.98 -6.82 -5.41
C LYS A 325 16.53 -6.89 -4.95
N THR A 326 15.73 -5.87 -5.25
CA THR A 326 14.31 -5.83 -4.87
C THR A 326 13.55 -7.00 -5.50
N ARG A 327 13.77 -7.26 -6.79
CA ARG A 327 13.20 -8.41 -7.51
C ARG A 327 13.65 -9.71 -6.88
N ASN A 328 14.95 -9.92 -6.71
CA ASN A 328 15.50 -11.17 -6.18
C ASN A 328 14.99 -11.48 -4.78
N GLU A 329 14.96 -10.51 -3.86
CA GLU A 329 14.42 -10.72 -2.52
C GLU A 329 12.91 -10.97 -2.54
N THR A 330 12.15 -10.32 -3.44
CA THR A 330 10.71 -10.57 -3.63
C THR A 330 10.44 -12.01 -4.12
N PHE A 331 11.25 -12.55 -5.03
CA PHE A 331 11.08 -13.92 -5.55
C PHE A 331 11.68 -15.00 -4.64
N LYS A 332 12.63 -14.64 -3.78
CA LYS A 332 13.31 -15.56 -2.85
C LYS A 332 12.42 -15.94 -1.66
N ASP A 333 11.61 -15.01 -1.17
CA ASP A 333 10.72 -15.28 -0.06
C ASP A 333 9.48 -16.08 -0.51
N PRO A 334 9.24 -17.31 0.01
CA PRO A 334 8.09 -18.12 -0.37
C PRO A 334 6.76 -17.40 -0.15
N LEU A 335 6.68 -16.55 0.89
CA LEU A 335 5.46 -15.81 1.22
C LEU A 335 5.08 -14.88 0.06
N THR A 336 5.99 -13.99 -0.34
CA THR A 336 5.75 -13.01 -1.42
C THR A 336 5.67 -13.68 -2.79
N LEU A 337 6.50 -14.69 -3.05
CA LEU A 337 6.48 -15.48 -4.29
C LEU A 337 5.12 -16.13 -4.52
N SER A 338 4.57 -16.80 -3.51
CA SER A 338 3.28 -17.48 -3.64
C SER A 338 2.13 -16.55 -3.95
N TYR A 339 2.18 -15.30 -3.48
CA TYR A 339 1.14 -14.33 -3.80
C TYR A 339 1.19 -13.89 -5.27
N ILE A 340 2.40 -13.74 -5.82
CA ILE A 340 2.61 -13.43 -7.26
C ILE A 340 2.13 -14.59 -8.15
N GLU A 341 2.38 -15.83 -7.72
CA GLU A 341 2.10 -17.02 -8.53
C GLU A 341 0.67 -17.57 -8.38
N LYS A 342 0.09 -17.46 -7.18
CA LYS A 342 -1.18 -18.11 -6.82
C LYS A 342 -2.30 -17.13 -6.45
N GLY A 343 -1.99 -15.84 -6.32
CA GLY A 343 -2.97 -14.78 -6.15
C GLY A 343 -3.57 -14.68 -4.74
N SER A 344 -4.58 -13.82 -4.63
CA SER A 344 -5.16 -13.41 -3.36
C SER A 344 -6.01 -14.46 -2.68
N LEU A 345 -6.82 -15.20 -3.44
CA LEU A 345 -7.69 -16.23 -2.89
C LEU A 345 -6.87 -17.35 -2.23
N TYR A 346 -5.76 -17.77 -2.85
CA TYR A 346 -4.85 -18.74 -2.26
C TYR A 346 -4.31 -18.25 -0.91
N ARG A 347 -3.85 -16.99 -0.85
CA ARG A 347 -3.34 -16.38 0.39
C ARG A 347 -4.40 -16.34 1.49
N GLN A 348 -5.59 -15.85 1.15
CA GLN A 348 -6.70 -15.71 2.08
C GLN A 348 -7.19 -17.07 2.62
N ASN A 349 -7.28 -18.08 1.74
CA ASN A 349 -7.70 -19.43 2.15
C ASN A 349 -6.74 -20.04 3.17
N ILE A 350 -5.42 -19.96 2.95
CA ILE A 350 -4.44 -20.50 3.90
C ILE A 350 -4.49 -19.75 5.25
N ILE A 351 -4.55 -18.42 5.22
CA ILE A 351 -4.60 -17.63 6.47
C ILE A 351 -5.88 -17.94 7.25
N SER A 352 -7.01 -18.14 6.55
CA SER A 352 -8.30 -18.46 7.17
C SER A 352 -8.32 -19.81 7.90
N GLU A 353 -7.37 -20.70 7.65
CA GLU A 353 -7.21 -21.96 8.39
C GLU A 353 -6.91 -21.72 9.88
N VAL A 354 -6.28 -20.59 10.22
CA VAL A 354 -5.84 -20.27 11.59
C VAL A 354 -6.24 -18.89 12.10
N SER A 355 -6.46 -17.92 11.22
CA SER A 355 -6.93 -16.58 11.58
C SER A 355 -7.83 -16.00 10.47
N PRO A 356 -9.09 -16.45 10.37
CA PRO A 356 -10.06 -15.81 9.47
C PRO A 356 -10.28 -14.33 9.82
N ARG A 357 -10.06 -13.96 11.08
CA ARG A 357 -10.11 -12.57 11.57
C ARG A 357 -9.13 -11.66 10.85
N ALA A 358 -7.90 -12.11 10.58
CA ALA A 358 -6.92 -11.32 9.84
C ALA A 358 -7.38 -11.02 8.39
N VAL A 359 -8.06 -12.00 7.76
CA VAL A 359 -8.66 -11.80 6.42
C VAL A 359 -9.80 -10.79 6.47
N THR A 360 -10.70 -10.91 7.44
CA THR A 360 -11.77 -9.92 7.66
C THR A 360 -11.20 -8.52 7.92
N LEU A 361 -10.17 -8.40 8.77
CA LEU A 361 -9.52 -7.13 9.08
C LEU A 361 -8.96 -6.47 7.83
N MET A 362 -8.19 -7.21 7.02
CA MET A 362 -7.62 -6.70 5.77
C MET A 362 -8.70 -6.11 4.85
N LYS A 363 -9.82 -6.83 4.67
CA LYS A 363 -10.93 -6.36 3.83
C LYS A 363 -11.63 -5.14 4.44
N ALA A 364 -11.89 -5.18 5.74
CA ALA A 364 -12.56 -4.12 6.48
C ALA A 364 -11.75 -2.82 6.59
N VAL A 365 -10.41 -2.90 6.63
CA VAL A 365 -9.55 -1.72 6.57
C VAL A 365 -9.73 -1.01 5.23
N SER A 366 -9.99 -1.77 4.15
CA SER A 366 -10.36 -1.26 2.83
C SER A 366 -9.31 -0.30 2.21
N VAL A 367 -8.07 -0.37 2.68
CA VAL A 367 -6.90 0.27 2.07
C VAL A 367 -6.05 -0.81 1.42
N ARG A 368 -6.27 -1.01 0.11
CA ARG A 368 -5.65 -2.10 -0.67
C ARG A 368 -4.11 -2.11 -0.57
N ASP A 369 -3.49 -0.93 -0.60
CA ASP A 369 -2.04 -0.75 -0.49
C ASP A 369 -1.45 -1.38 0.79
N TYR A 370 -2.27 -1.51 1.84
CA TYR A 370 -1.87 -2.02 3.15
C TYR A 370 -2.25 -3.49 3.39
N ALA A 371 -2.88 -4.16 2.41
CA ALA A 371 -3.47 -5.47 2.60
C ALA A 371 -2.48 -6.53 3.11
N GLY A 372 -1.26 -6.57 2.55
CA GLY A 372 -0.20 -7.46 3.01
C GLY A 372 0.20 -7.19 4.47
N ASN A 373 0.38 -5.92 4.85
CA ASN A 373 0.74 -5.54 6.21
C ASN A 373 -0.33 -5.95 7.23
N CYS A 374 -1.61 -5.73 6.91
CA CYS A 374 -2.72 -6.10 7.80
C CYS A 374 -2.84 -7.61 7.99
N LEU A 375 -2.71 -8.40 6.92
CA LEU A 375 -2.77 -9.86 7.00
C LEU A 375 -1.63 -10.46 7.82
N PHE A 376 -0.44 -9.87 7.67
CA PHE A 376 0.80 -10.41 8.17
C PHE A 376 1.30 -9.67 9.39
N GLU A 377 0.46 -8.93 10.12
CA GLU A 377 0.90 -8.21 11.32
C GLU A 377 1.35 -9.15 12.45
N ASP A 378 0.64 -10.28 12.64
CA ASP A 378 1.01 -11.34 13.60
C ASP A 378 2.10 -12.27 13.03
N GLU A 379 3.24 -12.31 13.70
CA GLU A 379 4.37 -13.17 13.37
C GLU A 379 4.02 -14.66 13.25
N LYS A 380 3.09 -15.16 14.06
CA LYS A 380 2.65 -16.55 13.96
C LYS A 380 1.94 -16.82 12.64
N VAL A 381 1.11 -15.88 12.18
CA VAL A 381 0.41 -15.99 10.90
C VAL A 381 1.44 -15.97 9.77
N ARG A 382 2.44 -15.09 9.82
CA ARG A 382 3.55 -15.05 8.84
C ARG A 382 4.26 -16.40 8.73
N LEU A 383 4.66 -16.99 9.85
CA LEU A 383 5.35 -18.28 9.87
C LEU A 383 4.44 -19.42 9.40
N TYR A 384 3.18 -19.44 9.86
CA TYR A 384 2.20 -20.46 9.49
C TYR A 384 2.01 -20.49 7.97
N TYR A 385 1.72 -19.32 7.40
CA TYR A 385 1.52 -19.15 5.96
C TYR A 385 2.75 -19.62 5.18
N THR A 386 3.95 -19.21 5.60
CA THR A 386 5.22 -19.59 4.94
C THR A 386 5.41 -21.11 4.91
N ILE A 387 5.14 -21.81 6.02
CA ILE A 387 5.28 -23.27 6.08
C ILE A 387 4.21 -23.96 5.21
N ARG A 388 2.96 -23.47 5.22
CA ARG A 388 1.90 -23.99 4.36
C ARG A 388 2.25 -23.86 2.88
N VAL A 389 2.80 -22.72 2.47
CA VAL A 389 3.32 -22.52 1.12
C VAL A 389 4.43 -23.52 0.79
N LEU A 390 5.39 -23.71 1.70
CA LEU A 390 6.49 -24.66 1.48
C LEU A 390 6.00 -26.11 1.37
N GLN A 391 4.99 -26.50 2.15
CA GLN A 391 4.35 -27.82 2.02
C GLN A 391 3.75 -28.02 0.63
N ASP A 392 3.13 -27.00 0.04
CA ASP A 392 2.54 -27.10 -1.28
C ASP A 392 3.62 -27.05 -2.39
N TYR A 393 4.65 -26.22 -2.25
CA TYR A 393 5.81 -26.24 -3.14
C TYR A 393 6.63 -27.53 -3.08
N LEU A 394 6.63 -28.23 -1.94
CA LEU A 394 7.25 -29.55 -1.83
C LEU A 394 6.51 -30.56 -2.71
N LYS A 395 5.16 -30.55 -2.69
CA LYS A 395 4.34 -31.40 -3.57
C LYS A 395 4.54 -31.06 -5.05
N GLU A 396 4.77 -29.78 -5.36
CA GLU A 396 5.11 -29.30 -6.70
C GLU A 396 6.56 -29.57 -7.12
N LYS A 397 7.38 -30.19 -6.25
CA LYS A 397 8.81 -30.46 -6.47
C LYS A 397 9.66 -29.21 -6.71
N ARG A 398 9.28 -28.10 -6.06
CA ARG A 398 9.94 -26.80 -6.20
C ARG A 398 10.88 -26.45 -5.06
N VAL A 399 10.81 -27.18 -3.95
CA VAL A 399 11.69 -26.99 -2.79
C VAL A 399 13.02 -27.72 -3.03
N ASN A 400 14.13 -27.03 -2.79
CA ASN A 400 15.46 -27.63 -2.86
C ASN A 400 15.73 -28.47 -1.61
N GLU A 401 15.73 -29.80 -1.77
CA GLU A 401 15.95 -30.78 -0.70
C GLU A 401 17.30 -30.59 0.03
N LEU A 402 18.36 -30.15 -0.65
CA LEU A 402 19.66 -29.91 0.00
C LEU A 402 19.60 -28.68 0.91
N THR A 403 18.97 -27.61 0.45
CA THR A 403 18.77 -26.40 1.27
C THR A 403 17.82 -26.70 2.43
N LEU A 404 16.73 -27.43 2.18
CA LEU A 404 15.77 -27.83 3.20
C LEU A 404 16.44 -28.61 4.34
N LYS A 405 17.37 -29.53 4.03
CA LYS A 405 18.15 -30.29 5.04
C LYS A 405 18.97 -29.41 5.99
N ASN A 406 19.31 -28.18 5.61
CA ASN A 406 20.06 -27.26 6.47
C ASN A 406 19.18 -26.48 7.46
N LEU A 407 17.85 -26.50 7.28
CA LEU A 407 16.92 -25.88 8.23
C LEU A 407 16.87 -26.68 9.55
N PRO A 408 16.50 -26.05 10.69
CA PRO A 408 16.31 -26.76 11.96
C PRO A 408 15.34 -27.94 11.83
N LYS A 409 15.64 -29.04 12.53
CA LYS A 409 14.86 -30.29 12.44
C LYS A 409 13.37 -30.06 12.67
N GLU A 410 13.00 -29.28 13.68
CA GLU A 410 11.61 -29.02 14.03
C GLU A 410 10.86 -28.26 12.93
N LEU A 411 11.55 -27.39 12.19
CA LEU A 411 10.97 -26.68 11.04
C LEU A 411 10.83 -27.62 9.84
N ARG A 412 11.86 -28.44 9.55
CA ARG A 412 11.82 -29.44 8.47
C ARG A 412 10.69 -30.45 8.68
N ASP A 413 10.57 -30.99 9.90
CA ASP A 413 9.53 -31.96 10.25
C ASP A 413 8.13 -31.39 9.98
N LEU A 414 7.93 -30.08 10.15
CA LEU A 414 6.67 -29.41 9.85
C LEU A 414 6.47 -29.11 8.36
N ILE A 415 7.53 -28.82 7.62
CA ILE A 415 7.46 -28.66 6.16
C ILE A 415 7.12 -29.99 5.46
N TYR A 416 7.60 -31.14 5.97
CA TYR A 416 7.18 -32.46 5.49
C TYR A 416 5.84 -32.94 6.10
N GLY A 417 5.41 -32.29 7.17
CA GLY A 417 4.23 -32.70 7.95
C GLY A 417 2.90 -32.35 7.28
N THR A 418 1.82 -32.57 8.04
CA THR A 418 0.45 -32.27 7.59
C THR A 418 0.00 -30.88 8.03
N GLN A 419 -0.99 -30.35 7.30
CA GLN A 419 -1.71 -29.13 7.66
C GLN A 419 -2.30 -29.22 9.08
N GLU A 420 -2.95 -30.33 9.43
CA GLU A 420 -3.58 -30.54 10.75
C GLU A 420 -2.58 -30.44 11.92
N THR A 421 -1.38 -31.02 11.73
CA THR A 421 -0.30 -30.94 12.72
C THR A 421 0.14 -29.49 12.93
N LEU A 422 0.27 -28.72 11.83
CA LEU A 422 0.68 -27.33 11.88
C LEU A 422 -0.37 -26.45 12.56
N ILE A 423 -1.66 -26.63 12.23
CA ILE A 423 -2.80 -25.93 12.89
C ILE A 423 -2.80 -26.22 14.40
N THR A 424 -2.57 -27.48 14.78
CA THR A 424 -2.55 -27.90 16.18
C THR A 424 -1.44 -27.22 16.96
N LEU A 425 -0.24 -27.12 16.38
CA LEU A 425 0.89 -26.43 17.00
C LEU A 425 0.67 -24.91 17.07
N TYR A 426 0.12 -24.30 16.01
CA TYR A 426 -0.24 -22.88 16.00
C TYR A 426 -1.19 -22.56 17.16
N LYS A 427 -2.27 -23.33 17.31
CA LYS A 427 -3.28 -23.11 18.36
C LYS A 427 -2.76 -23.37 19.78
N LYS A 428 -1.78 -24.26 19.95
CA LYS A 428 -1.15 -24.55 21.25
C LYS A 428 -0.09 -23.53 21.67
N ALA A 429 0.35 -22.65 20.77
CA ALA A 429 1.34 -21.63 21.08
C ALA A 429 0.78 -20.63 22.09
N GLN A 430 1.61 -20.25 23.07
CA GLN A 430 1.24 -19.24 24.08
C GLN A 430 1.62 -17.84 23.61
N TYR A 431 2.70 -17.74 22.83
CA TYR A 431 3.09 -16.53 22.12
C TYR A 431 1.94 -15.94 21.31
N SER A 432 1.85 -14.61 21.28
CA SER A 432 0.82 -13.84 20.59
C SER A 432 1.33 -12.48 20.15
N ILE A 433 0.48 -11.74 19.42
CA ILE A 433 0.73 -10.34 19.10
C ILE A 433 0.96 -9.45 20.35
N VAL A 434 0.41 -9.81 21.52
CA VAL A 434 0.69 -9.07 22.77
C VAL A 434 2.16 -9.21 23.16
N ASP A 435 2.69 -10.43 23.10
CA ASP A 435 4.11 -10.69 23.37
C ASP A 435 4.99 -10.01 22.32
N GLN A 436 4.58 -10.05 21.05
CA GLN A 436 5.25 -9.34 19.96
C GLN A 436 5.36 -7.84 20.27
N GLU A 437 4.26 -7.19 20.62
CA GLU A 437 4.23 -5.75 20.87
C GLU A 437 5.02 -5.36 22.11
N ILE A 438 4.89 -6.10 23.22
CA ILE A 438 5.69 -5.84 24.44
C ILE A 438 7.19 -5.93 24.15
N ASN A 439 7.62 -6.93 23.37
CA ASN A 439 9.02 -7.13 23.02
C ASN A 439 9.59 -6.06 22.07
N ARG A 440 8.74 -5.22 21.47
CA ARG A 440 9.18 -4.07 20.65
C ARG A 440 9.46 -2.82 21.48
N TYR A 441 9.18 -2.84 22.79
CA TYR A 441 9.32 -1.68 23.68
C TYR A 441 8.63 -0.42 23.14
N PRO A 442 7.30 -0.48 22.93
CA PRO A 442 6.55 0.61 22.33
C PRO A 442 6.53 1.83 23.26
N SER A 443 6.34 3.02 22.71
CA SER A 443 5.98 4.19 23.52
C SER A 443 4.59 4.03 24.12
N PHE A 444 4.29 4.82 25.16
CA PHE A 444 2.96 4.84 25.79
C PHE A 444 1.83 5.02 24.78
N LYS A 445 2.00 5.95 23.82
CA LYS A 445 0.99 6.22 22.79
C LYS A 445 0.83 5.06 21.80
N GLU A 446 1.93 4.47 21.35
CA GLU A 446 1.87 3.31 20.44
C GLU A 446 1.19 2.10 21.10
N PHE A 447 1.47 1.87 22.38
CA PHE A 447 0.85 0.76 23.10
C PHE A 447 -0.62 1.04 23.43
N ARG A 448 -0.98 2.30 23.73
CA ARG A 448 -2.39 2.72 23.85
C ARG A 448 -3.16 2.46 22.56
N ASP A 449 -2.59 2.84 21.41
CA ASP A 449 -3.20 2.60 20.10
C ASP A 449 -3.40 1.09 19.88
N PHE A 450 -2.40 0.26 20.23
CA PHE A 450 -2.54 -1.20 20.19
C PHE A 450 -3.68 -1.73 21.08
N LEU A 451 -3.85 -1.20 22.30
CA LEU A 451 -5.00 -1.57 23.14
C LEU A 451 -6.35 -1.17 22.52
N GLU A 452 -6.42 -0.03 21.82
CA GLU A 452 -7.61 0.37 21.04
C GLU A 452 -7.89 -0.65 19.92
N LEU A 453 -6.87 -1.11 19.20
CA LEU A 453 -7.05 -2.16 18.17
C LEU A 453 -7.50 -3.50 18.77
N LEU A 454 -6.98 -3.88 19.94
CA LEU A 454 -7.47 -5.06 20.68
C LEU A 454 -8.95 -4.89 21.07
N LYS A 455 -9.34 -3.70 21.57
CA LYS A 455 -10.73 -3.36 21.90
C LYS A 455 -11.65 -3.48 20.67
N LEU A 456 -11.16 -3.09 19.49
CA LEU A 456 -11.89 -3.19 18.22
C LEU A 456 -11.91 -4.60 17.63
N GLY A 457 -11.26 -5.56 18.29
CA GLY A 457 -11.27 -6.96 17.88
C GLY A 457 -10.36 -7.26 16.70
N HIS A 458 -9.28 -6.50 16.50
CA HIS A 458 -8.37 -6.68 15.35
C HIS A 458 -7.54 -7.98 15.43
N PHE A 459 -7.32 -8.50 16.64
CA PHE A 459 -6.45 -9.65 16.88
C PHE A 459 -7.17 -10.78 17.62
N ASP A 460 -6.75 -12.03 17.37
CA ASP A 460 -7.19 -13.22 18.09
C ASP A 460 -6.34 -13.40 19.36
N VAL A 461 -6.81 -12.83 20.48
CA VAL A 461 -6.15 -12.91 21.79
C VAL A 461 -7.08 -13.49 22.87
N SER A 462 -6.49 -14.19 23.84
CA SER A 462 -7.20 -14.72 25.01
C SER A 462 -7.37 -13.66 26.10
N GLU A 463 -8.30 -13.89 27.03
CA GLU A 463 -8.49 -13.02 28.21
C GLU A 463 -7.21 -12.86 29.02
N LYS A 464 -6.42 -13.94 29.18
CA LYS A 464 -5.12 -13.89 29.86
C LYS A 464 -4.14 -12.92 29.18
N GLN A 465 -4.09 -12.94 27.84
CA GLN A 465 -3.23 -12.04 27.07
C GLN A 465 -3.74 -10.59 27.14
N ILE A 466 -5.05 -10.38 27.19
CA ILE A 466 -5.63 -9.05 27.44
C ILE A 466 -5.22 -8.54 28.83
N SER A 467 -5.31 -9.37 29.88
CA SER A 467 -4.85 -9.00 31.23
C SER A 467 -3.36 -8.68 31.27
N GLN A 468 -2.53 -9.42 30.53
CA GLN A 468 -1.10 -9.15 30.38
C GLN A 468 -0.86 -7.79 29.71
N ALA A 469 -1.56 -7.50 28.61
CA ALA A 469 -1.44 -6.22 27.91
C ALA A 469 -1.86 -5.04 28.82
N ILE A 470 -2.98 -5.16 29.53
CA ILE A 470 -3.45 -4.16 30.48
C ILE A 470 -2.42 -3.95 31.61
N SER A 471 -1.89 -5.04 32.17
CA SER A 471 -0.88 -4.97 33.22
C SER A 471 0.38 -4.23 32.74
N TYR A 472 0.84 -4.49 31.52
CA TYR A 472 1.98 -3.80 30.92
C TYR A 472 1.68 -2.31 30.68
N TYR A 473 0.52 -1.97 30.12
CA TYR A 473 0.11 -0.58 29.92
C TYR A 473 0.05 0.21 31.23
N ASN A 474 -0.48 -0.40 32.28
CA ASN A 474 -0.57 0.20 33.60
C ASN A 474 0.80 0.45 34.27
N GLN A 475 1.90 -0.11 33.74
CA GLN A 475 3.25 0.14 34.26
C GLN A 475 3.88 1.41 33.69
N TYR A 476 3.35 2.00 32.60
CA TYR A 476 3.89 3.25 32.07
C TYR A 476 3.74 4.40 33.08
N PRO A 477 4.79 5.22 33.30
CA PRO A 477 4.70 6.42 34.13
C PRO A 477 3.66 7.42 33.63
N GLU A 478 3.46 7.53 32.32
CA GLU A 478 2.47 8.41 31.68
C GLU A 478 1.02 7.93 31.86
N CYS A 479 0.81 6.72 32.39
CA CYS A 479 -0.51 6.18 32.68
C CYS A 479 -1.03 6.73 34.02
N GLU A 480 -1.66 7.90 33.99
CA GLU A 480 -2.25 8.59 35.16
C GLU A 480 -3.38 7.78 35.81
N GLU A 481 -4.30 7.25 34.99
CA GLU A 481 -5.41 6.41 35.43
C GLU A 481 -5.20 4.95 35.00
N LYS A 482 -5.08 4.04 35.96
CA LYS A 482 -4.92 2.61 35.67
C LYS A 482 -6.26 2.05 35.20
N ILE A 483 -6.22 1.25 34.14
CA ILE A 483 -7.41 0.61 33.58
C ILE A 483 -7.53 -0.85 34.05
N SER A 484 -8.75 -1.36 34.17
CA SER A 484 -9.01 -2.78 34.49
C SER A 484 -9.53 -3.58 33.29
N HIS A 485 -10.11 -2.90 32.30
CA HIS A 485 -10.70 -3.50 31.11
C HIS A 485 -10.44 -2.63 29.87
N LEU A 486 -10.23 -3.25 28.71
CA LEU A 486 -10.09 -2.56 27.41
C LEU A 486 -11.22 -1.55 27.10
N LYS A 487 -12.42 -1.71 27.67
CA LYS A 487 -13.55 -0.79 27.44
C LYS A 487 -13.22 0.63 27.92
N GLU A 488 -12.37 0.76 28.94
CA GLU A 488 -11.91 2.02 29.53
C GLU A 488 -10.94 2.79 28.63
N ILE A 489 -10.35 2.16 27.61
CA ILE A 489 -9.59 2.88 26.58
C ILE A 489 -10.57 3.74 25.76
N ALA A 490 -10.60 5.03 26.03
CA ALA A 490 -11.34 6.00 25.23
C ALA A 490 -10.76 6.07 23.80
N PRO A 491 -11.58 6.23 22.75
CA PRO A 491 -11.06 6.44 21.40
C PRO A 491 -10.31 7.78 21.29
N GLU A 492 -9.17 7.80 20.60
CA GLU A 492 -8.51 9.06 20.21
C GLU A 492 -8.99 9.49 18.82
N PHE A 493 -9.14 10.79 18.57
CA PHE A 493 -9.53 11.31 17.26
C PHE A 493 -8.54 12.37 16.81
N GLY A 494 -8.40 12.51 15.49
CA GLY A 494 -7.56 13.55 14.87
C GLY A 494 -6.40 12.99 14.08
N GLN A 495 -5.61 13.90 13.49
CA GLN A 495 -4.54 13.55 12.55
C GLN A 495 -3.38 12.81 13.22
N ASP A 496 -3.13 13.04 14.51
CA ASP A 496 -1.99 12.45 15.20
C ASP A 496 -2.15 10.93 15.38
N VAL A 497 -3.32 10.45 15.79
CA VAL A 497 -3.59 9.01 15.89
C VAL A 497 -3.63 8.36 14.51
N GLU A 498 -4.23 8.99 13.50
CA GLU A 498 -4.23 8.48 12.13
C GLU A 498 -2.80 8.34 11.57
N LYS A 499 -1.92 9.30 11.88
CA LYS A 499 -0.50 9.22 11.53
C LYS A 499 0.18 8.06 12.22
N ARG A 500 0.02 7.89 13.54
CA ARG A 500 0.65 6.77 14.28
C ARG A 500 0.19 5.41 13.78
N LEU A 501 -1.11 5.25 13.50
CA LEU A 501 -1.66 4.03 12.91
C LEU A 501 -1.15 3.79 11.48
N THR A 502 -1.02 4.85 10.68
CA THR A 502 -0.40 4.75 9.34
C THR A 502 1.07 4.33 9.45
N ASP A 503 1.84 4.94 10.35
CA ASP A 503 3.25 4.60 10.57
C ASP A 503 3.42 3.16 11.10
N ARG A 504 2.46 2.65 11.89
CA ARG A 504 2.41 1.23 12.33
C ARG A 504 2.31 0.26 11.16
N VAL A 505 1.49 0.61 10.16
CA VAL A 505 1.22 -0.20 8.97
C VAL A 505 2.33 -0.02 7.92
N ILE A 506 2.83 1.20 7.73
CA ILE A 506 3.87 1.56 6.76
C ILE A 506 5.21 1.74 7.46
N GLN A 507 5.71 0.65 8.05
CA GLN A 507 7.03 0.68 8.68
C GLN A 507 8.10 0.94 7.64
N ILE A 508 8.87 1.99 7.83
CA ILE A 508 10.03 2.28 6.98
C ILE A 508 11.13 1.26 7.28
N LYS A 509 11.84 0.82 6.24
CA LYS A 509 13.07 0.07 6.41
C LYS A 509 14.00 0.83 7.37
N PRO A 510 14.60 0.17 8.38
CA PRO A 510 15.70 0.77 9.12
C PRO A 510 16.84 1.08 8.15
N MET A 511 17.08 2.36 7.88
CA MET A 511 18.10 2.83 6.95
C MET A 511 19.26 3.45 7.70
N LYS A 512 20.48 3.26 7.21
CA LYS A 512 21.69 3.84 7.84
C LYS A 512 21.61 5.36 7.97
N THR A 513 21.01 6.02 6.98
CA THR A 513 20.80 7.47 6.94
C THR A 513 19.85 7.97 8.02
N LEU A 514 18.91 7.13 8.47
CA LEU A 514 17.98 7.43 9.56
C LEU A 514 18.57 7.08 10.93
N GLU A 515 19.39 6.05 11.03
CA GLU A 515 20.03 5.61 12.27
C GLU A 515 20.93 6.71 12.85
N ALA A 516 21.72 7.40 12.01
CA ALA A 516 22.58 8.52 12.42
C ALA A 516 21.81 9.71 13.04
N SER A 517 20.51 9.87 12.73
CA SER A 517 19.64 10.88 13.35
C SER A 517 19.00 10.42 14.67
N SER A 518 18.90 9.11 14.87
CA SER A 518 18.17 8.47 15.98
C SER A 518 19.03 8.10 17.19
N ASP A 519 20.36 8.05 17.03
CA ASP A 519 21.31 7.78 18.12
C ASP A 519 21.22 8.80 19.27
N SER A 520 20.65 10.00 19.01
CA SER A 520 20.34 10.99 20.04
C SER A 520 19.14 10.64 20.92
N LYS A 521 18.17 9.85 20.42
CA LYS A 521 16.95 9.46 21.13
C LYS A 521 17.08 8.11 21.84
N ASN A 522 17.78 7.14 21.25
CA ASN A 522 17.94 5.81 21.83
C ASN A 522 18.86 5.77 23.06
N GLN A 523 19.76 6.74 23.23
CA GLN A 523 20.58 6.86 24.44
C GLN A 523 19.78 7.30 25.68
N ILE A 524 18.64 7.96 25.49
CA ILE A 524 17.79 8.42 26.60
C ILE A 524 17.00 7.22 27.15
N ASN A 525 16.38 6.40 26.29
CA ASN A 525 15.59 5.23 26.74
C ASN A 525 16.46 4.12 27.35
N LYS A 526 17.68 3.89 26.84
CA LYS A 526 18.61 2.92 27.45
C LYS A 526 19.14 3.37 28.82
N LYS A 527 19.34 4.68 29.04
CA LYS A 527 19.81 5.18 30.34
C LYS A 527 18.75 5.05 31.44
N THR A 528 17.48 5.23 31.10
CA THR A 528 16.38 5.04 32.06
C THR A 528 16.28 3.59 32.53
N GLN A 529 16.63 2.63 31.67
CA GLN A 529 16.48 1.19 31.95
C GLN A 529 17.63 0.59 32.79
N ILE A 530 18.88 1.07 32.65
CA ILE A 530 20.00 0.62 33.50
C ILE A 530 19.76 0.98 34.98
N THR A 531 18.99 2.03 35.27
CA THR A 531 18.60 2.40 36.63
C THR A 531 17.53 1.50 37.26
N TYR A 532 16.75 0.75 36.46
CA TYR A 532 15.69 -0.12 36.98
C TYR A 532 16.13 -1.57 37.19
N ASP A 533 17.11 -2.08 36.45
CA ASP A 533 17.67 -3.43 36.64
C ASP A 533 18.64 -3.54 37.84
N LEU A 534 19.03 -2.42 38.45
CA LEU A 534 19.91 -2.36 39.63
C LEU A 534 19.15 -2.13 40.96
N ALA A 535 17.81 -2.14 40.94
CA ALA A 535 16.98 -1.90 42.12
C ALA A 535 15.92 -3.00 42.37
N GLY A 536 16.17 -4.23 41.91
CA GLY A 536 15.34 -5.41 42.14
C GLY A 536 16.07 -6.51 42.88
#